data_AF-A0A9R0AA26-F1
#
_entry.id   AF-A0A9R0AA26-F1
#
_cell.length_a   1.000
_cell.length_b   1.000
_cell.length_c   1.000
_cell.angle_alpha   90.00
_cell.angle_beta   90.00
_cell.angle_gamma   90.00
#
_symmetry.space_group_name_H-M   'P 1'
#
loop_
_entity.id
_entity.type
_entity.pdbx_description
1 polymer ?
#
loop_
_entity_poly.entity_id
_entity_poly.type
_entity_poly.pdbx_seq_one_letter_code
_entity_poly.pdbx_strand_id
1 'polypeptide(L)'
;MFVDLRKAFFMIPGPESPLAAKGQALLRWHQTNCFCSATGQPTVRNQSGSFRVCHSSGITYYPKMAPVVIVLVSDGSRCLLARQAMFPPGMYSALSGFCDMGESVEEALHREVAEEVGLEVENLQYSGSQHWPFPQSSFMLACHATVNPDKTQVNIDKAELEDARWFTYEEITEALQNLPRDPRREPPVFWVPPSYAIANQLLQEWANHQQLSRKLHGLK
;
A
#
# COMPACT_ATOMS: atom_id res chain seq x y z
N MET A 1 -6.34 -22.50 17.25
CA MET A 1 -7.12 -21.24 17.05
C MET A 1 -6.79 -20.72 15.67
N PHE A 2 -7.79 -20.45 14.83
CA PHE A 2 -7.58 -19.83 13.50
C PHE A 2 -7.59 -18.31 13.65
N VAL A 3 -6.71 -17.60 12.93
CA VAL A 3 -6.59 -16.13 12.95
C VAL A 3 -6.79 -15.63 11.52
N ASP A 4 -7.43 -14.46 11.38
CA ASP A 4 -7.54 -13.78 10.09
C ASP A 4 -6.15 -13.57 9.47
N LEU A 5 -5.98 -13.93 8.20
CA LEU A 5 -4.65 -13.93 7.59
C LEU A 5 -4.08 -12.52 7.43
N ARG A 6 -4.91 -11.48 7.23
CA ARG A 6 -4.41 -10.10 7.20
C ARG A 6 -3.81 -9.74 8.55
N LYS A 7 -4.48 -10.07 9.65
CA LYS A 7 -3.93 -9.89 11.00
C LYS A 7 -2.67 -10.73 11.23
N ALA A 8 -2.67 -11.99 10.79
CA ALA A 8 -1.52 -12.88 10.93
C ALA A 8 -0.33 -12.46 10.06
N PHE A 9 -0.57 -11.80 8.93
CA PHE A 9 0.48 -11.27 8.06
C PHE A 9 1.41 -10.31 8.82
N PHE A 10 0.86 -9.54 9.78
CA PHE A 10 1.60 -8.70 10.74
C PHE A 10 2.46 -9.47 11.75
N MET A 11 2.36 -10.79 11.80
CA MET A 11 3.07 -11.65 12.75
C MET A 11 4.01 -12.66 12.06
N ILE A 12 3.87 -12.88 10.75
CA ILE A 12 4.69 -13.87 10.01
C ILE A 12 6.09 -13.28 9.75
N PRO A 13 7.18 -14.05 10.00
CA PRO A 13 8.54 -13.63 9.67
C PRO A 13 8.70 -13.30 8.16
N GLY A 14 9.52 -12.29 7.87
CA GLY A 14 9.69 -11.74 6.52
C GLY A 14 9.90 -12.74 5.36
N PRO A 15 10.73 -13.80 5.50
CA PRO A 15 10.96 -14.75 4.41
C PRO A 15 9.75 -15.61 4.03
N GLU A 16 8.84 -15.87 4.99
CA GLU A 16 7.67 -16.73 4.78
C GLU A 16 6.45 -15.93 4.29
N SER A 17 6.43 -14.62 4.56
CA SER A 17 5.34 -13.72 4.23
C SER A 17 4.95 -13.74 2.73
N PRO A 18 5.89 -13.69 1.75
CA PRO A 18 5.55 -13.80 0.33
C PRO A 18 4.91 -15.14 -0.07
N LEU A 19 5.31 -16.24 0.58
CA LEU A 19 4.74 -17.56 0.32
C LEU A 19 3.31 -17.65 0.84
N ALA A 20 3.06 -17.13 2.05
CA ALA A 20 1.73 -17.03 2.62
C ALA A 20 0.82 -16.12 1.78
N ALA A 21 1.34 -14.97 1.33
CA ALA A 21 0.63 -14.06 0.43
C ALA A 21 0.20 -14.74 -0.87
N LYS A 22 1.14 -15.44 -1.53
CA LYS A 22 0.89 -16.17 -2.76
C LYS A 22 -0.16 -17.27 -2.56
N GLY A 23 -0.02 -18.06 -1.49
CA GLY A 23 -0.96 -19.13 -1.16
C GLY A 23 -2.38 -18.60 -0.98
N GLN A 24 -2.53 -17.53 -0.19
CA GLN A 24 -3.84 -16.90 0.03
C GLN A 24 -4.44 -16.35 -1.26
N ALA A 25 -3.65 -15.62 -2.06
CA ALA A 25 -4.13 -15.02 -3.29
C ALA A 25 -4.62 -16.09 -4.28
N LEU A 26 -3.86 -17.20 -4.44
CA LEU A 26 -4.24 -18.31 -5.30
C LEU A 26 -5.48 -19.05 -4.79
N LEU A 27 -5.56 -19.34 -3.49
CA LEU A 27 -6.72 -20.00 -2.90
C LEU A 27 -7.98 -19.16 -3.08
N ARG A 28 -7.90 -17.86 -2.79
CA ARG A 28 -9.01 -16.92 -2.97
C ARG A 28 -9.43 -16.83 -4.44
N TRP A 29 -8.48 -16.69 -5.36
CA TRP A 29 -8.78 -16.64 -6.78
C TRP A 29 -9.48 -17.91 -7.27
N HIS A 30 -9.04 -19.09 -6.82
CA HIS A 30 -9.71 -20.33 -7.16
C HIS A 30 -11.13 -20.42 -6.59
N GLN A 31 -11.40 -19.84 -5.42
CA GLN A 31 -12.75 -19.80 -4.83
C GLN A 31 -13.69 -18.89 -5.62
N THR A 32 -13.19 -17.76 -6.14
CA THR A 32 -14.03 -16.76 -6.82
C THR A 32 -14.16 -16.96 -8.33
N ASN A 33 -13.28 -17.75 -8.96
CA ASN A 33 -13.22 -17.89 -10.42
C ASN A 33 -13.61 -19.31 -10.89
N CYS A 34 -14.63 -19.91 -10.27
CA CYS A 34 -15.09 -21.26 -10.58
C CYS A 34 -15.83 -21.41 -11.92
N PHE A 35 -16.36 -20.32 -12.47
CA PHE A 35 -17.17 -20.32 -13.69
C PHE A 35 -16.60 -19.36 -14.74
N CYS A 36 -16.84 -19.66 -16.01
CA CYS A 36 -16.42 -18.87 -17.15
C CYS A 36 -17.31 -17.63 -17.28
N SER A 37 -16.70 -16.44 -17.28
CA SER A 37 -17.42 -15.17 -17.44
C SER A 37 -18.13 -15.03 -18.80
N ALA A 38 -17.69 -15.76 -19.83
CA ALA A 38 -18.27 -15.69 -21.18
C ALA A 38 -19.43 -16.67 -21.39
N THR A 39 -19.41 -17.84 -20.73
CA THR A 39 -20.35 -18.95 -21.02
C THR A 39 -21.15 -19.42 -19.81
N GLY A 40 -20.78 -19.02 -18.59
CA GLY A 40 -21.35 -19.53 -17.34
C GLY A 40 -20.94 -20.97 -17.00
N GLN A 41 -20.18 -21.66 -17.85
CA GLN A 41 -19.78 -23.05 -17.61
C GLN A 41 -18.63 -23.15 -16.58
N PRO A 42 -18.53 -24.26 -15.82
CA PRO A 42 -17.42 -24.48 -14.89
C PRO A 42 -16.05 -24.40 -15.58
N THR A 43 -15.07 -23.84 -14.87
CA THR A 43 -13.67 -23.84 -15.30
C THR A 43 -12.86 -24.87 -14.52
N VAL A 44 -11.89 -25.49 -15.17
CA VAL A 44 -11.03 -26.53 -14.59
C VAL A 44 -9.64 -25.96 -14.33
N ARG A 45 -9.11 -26.15 -13.12
CA ARG A 45 -7.73 -25.76 -12.78
C ARG A 45 -6.72 -26.71 -13.43
N ASN A 46 -5.54 -26.19 -13.78
CA ASN A 46 -4.41 -27.05 -14.10
C ASN A 46 -3.82 -27.71 -12.85
N GLN A 47 -2.92 -28.69 -13.03
CA GLN A 47 -2.31 -29.43 -11.91
C GLN A 47 -1.55 -28.54 -10.94
N SER A 48 -0.87 -27.49 -11.43
CA SER A 48 -0.11 -26.56 -10.58
C SER A 48 -0.93 -25.40 -10.01
N GLY A 49 -2.21 -25.27 -10.35
CA GLY A 49 -3.09 -24.18 -9.89
C GLY A 49 -2.74 -22.79 -10.44
N SER A 50 -1.88 -22.68 -11.46
CA SER A 50 -1.48 -21.40 -12.04
C SER A 50 -2.48 -20.80 -13.02
N PHE A 51 -3.44 -21.60 -13.53
CA PHE A 51 -4.52 -21.12 -14.39
C PHE A 51 -5.76 -22.02 -14.34
N ARG A 52 -6.86 -21.53 -14.92
CA ARG A 52 -8.10 -22.29 -15.13
C ARG A 52 -8.54 -22.19 -16.58
N VAL A 53 -9.13 -23.25 -17.12
CA VAL A 53 -9.60 -23.31 -18.52
C VAL A 53 -11.09 -23.56 -18.55
N CYS A 54 -11.80 -22.85 -19.41
CA CYS A 54 -13.16 -23.22 -19.80
C CYS A 54 -13.09 -24.11 -21.05
N HIS A 55 -13.45 -25.39 -20.94
CA HIS A 55 -13.42 -26.30 -22.08
C HIS A 55 -14.48 -25.98 -23.14
N SER A 56 -15.57 -25.28 -22.77
CA SER A 56 -16.63 -24.90 -23.71
C SER A 56 -16.21 -23.75 -24.65
N SER A 57 -15.43 -22.78 -24.17
CA SER A 57 -15.00 -21.61 -24.96
C SER A 57 -13.53 -21.63 -25.35
N GLY A 58 -12.72 -22.50 -24.72
CA GLY A 58 -11.27 -22.50 -24.86
C GLY A 58 -10.54 -21.37 -24.12
N ILE A 59 -11.26 -20.52 -23.36
CA ILE A 59 -10.66 -19.38 -22.64
C ILE A 59 -9.82 -19.87 -21.46
N THR A 60 -8.58 -19.38 -21.37
CA THR A 60 -7.69 -19.55 -20.21
C THR A 60 -7.74 -18.31 -19.33
N TYR A 61 -7.99 -18.53 -18.04
CA TYR A 61 -8.00 -17.50 -17.00
C TYR A 61 -6.77 -17.63 -16.11
N TYR A 62 -6.07 -16.51 -15.93
CA TYR A 62 -4.94 -16.39 -15.02
C TYR A 62 -5.34 -15.62 -13.74
N PRO A 63 -4.67 -15.87 -12.60
CA PRO A 63 -4.77 -15.02 -11.43
C PRO A 63 -4.49 -13.56 -11.79
N LYS A 64 -5.35 -12.65 -11.34
CA LYS A 64 -5.23 -11.21 -11.62
C LYS A 64 -4.71 -10.47 -10.39
N MET A 65 -3.92 -9.44 -10.64
CA MET A 65 -3.55 -8.44 -9.65
C MET A 65 -4.09 -7.09 -10.11
N ALA A 66 -4.78 -6.38 -9.24
CA ALA A 66 -5.17 -5.00 -9.50
C ALA A 66 -3.96 -4.08 -9.28
N PRO A 67 -3.59 -3.22 -10.25
CA PRO A 67 -2.53 -2.24 -10.05
C PRO A 67 -3.00 -1.18 -9.04
N VAL A 68 -2.15 -0.90 -8.06
CA VAL A 68 -2.40 0.11 -7.01
C VAL A 68 -1.15 0.95 -6.88
N VAL A 69 -1.29 2.27 -6.88
CA VAL A 69 -0.21 3.18 -6.57
C VAL A 69 -0.17 3.46 -5.08
N ILE A 70 1.03 3.64 -4.52
CA ILE A 70 1.22 4.10 -3.14
C ILE A 70 2.29 5.18 -3.11
N VAL A 71 2.01 6.28 -2.45
CA VAL A 71 2.84 7.47 -2.51
C VAL A 71 3.05 8.16 -1.18
N LEU A 72 4.33 8.35 -0.86
CA LEU A 72 4.73 9.18 0.27
C LEU A 72 4.98 10.60 -0.22
N VAL A 73 4.06 11.50 0.11
CA VAL A 73 4.14 12.91 -0.27
C VAL A 73 4.96 13.69 0.75
N SER A 74 5.86 14.55 0.30
CA SER A 74 6.76 15.34 1.14
C SER A 74 6.76 16.82 0.73
N ASP A 75 6.71 17.72 1.71
CA ASP A 75 6.93 19.16 1.50
C ASP A 75 8.43 19.56 1.59
N GLY A 76 9.30 18.55 1.68
CA GLY A 76 10.73 18.69 1.87
C GLY A 76 11.18 18.55 3.32
N SER A 77 10.37 19.01 4.28
CA SER A 77 10.69 18.95 5.72
C SER A 77 9.87 17.91 6.50
N ARG A 78 8.65 17.64 6.02
CA ARG A 78 7.64 16.73 6.59
C ARG A 78 7.13 15.80 5.50
N CYS A 79 6.56 14.67 5.90
CA CYS A 79 5.80 13.82 5.00
C CYS A 79 4.32 13.76 5.40
N LEU A 80 3.44 13.64 4.42
CA LEU A 80 2.00 13.51 4.63
C LEU A 80 1.65 12.04 4.82
N LEU A 81 0.91 11.74 5.89
CA LEU A 81 0.28 10.43 6.07
C LEU A 81 -1.21 10.59 6.31
N ALA A 82 -1.96 9.60 5.88
CA ALA A 82 -3.41 9.54 6.05
C ALA A 82 -3.86 8.22 6.69
N ARG A 83 -5.11 8.21 7.12
CA ARG A 83 -5.80 7.01 7.58
C ARG A 83 -7.23 6.95 7.09
N GLN A 84 -7.65 5.74 6.77
CA GLN A 84 -9.05 5.41 6.48
C GLN A 84 -9.72 4.91 7.76
N ALA A 85 -11.04 5.05 7.87
CA ALA A 85 -11.81 4.61 9.03
C ALA A 85 -11.64 3.11 9.34
N MET A 86 -11.37 2.30 8.30
CA MET A 86 -11.15 0.85 8.44
C MET A 86 -9.76 0.47 9.00
N PHE A 87 -8.82 1.42 9.06
CA PHE A 87 -7.49 1.16 9.60
C PHE A 87 -7.55 0.99 11.12
N PRO A 88 -6.70 0.12 11.70
CA PRO A 88 -6.53 0.08 13.14
C PRO A 88 -6.37 1.48 13.75
N PRO A 89 -6.96 1.75 14.93
CA PRO A 89 -6.82 3.04 15.58
C PRO A 89 -5.35 3.46 15.72
N GLY A 90 -5.07 4.73 15.43
CA GLY A 90 -3.73 5.31 15.50
C GLY A 90 -2.79 4.95 14.33
N MET A 91 -3.16 4.03 13.44
CA MET A 91 -2.33 3.70 12.27
C MET A 91 -2.53 4.73 11.16
N TYR A 92 -1.44 5.29 10.65
CA TYR A 92 -1.40 6.14 9.46
C TYR A 92 -0.42 5.57 8.43
N SER A 93 -0.68 5.79 7.15
CA SER A 93 0.10 5.28 6.04
C SER A 93 0.26 6.34 4.94
N ALA A 94 1.16 6.07 4.00
CA ALA A 94 1.20 6.75 2.71
C ALA A 94 -0.15 6.62 1.98
N LEU A 95 -0.45 7.58 1.10
CA LEU A 95 -1.66 7.61 0.27
C LEU A 95 -1.61 6.48 -0.76
N SER A 96 -2.76 5.91 -1.11
CA SER A 96 -2.79 4.81 -2.08
C SER A 96 -4.16 4.63 -2.71
N GLY A 97 -4.19 4.38 -4.01
CA GLY A 97 -5.41 4.05 -4.72
C GLY A 97 -5.17 3.28 -6.01
N PHE A 98 -6.26 2.86 -6.65
CA PHE A 98 -6.22 1.99 -7.82
C PHE A 98 -5.86 2.79 -9.06
N CYS A 99 -5.10 2.19 -9.98
CA CYS A 99 -4.99 2.76 -11.32
C CYS A 99 -6.29 2.52 -12.09
N ASP A 100 -6.77 3.54 -12.80
CA ASP A 100 -7.89 3.38 -13.71
C ASP A 100 -7.46 2.88 -15.09
N MET A 101 -8.45 2.39 -15.86
CA MET A 101 -8.23 1.93 -17.21
C MET A 101 -7.77 3.08 -18.11
N GLY A 102 -6.57 2.94 -18.68
CA GLY A 102 -5.99 3.94 -19.58
C GLY A 102 -5.07 4.92 -18.87
N GLU A 103 -4.96 4.89 -17.55
CA GLU A 103 -3.99 5.68 -16.80
C GLU A 103 -2.61 5.02 -16.77
N SER A 104 -1.59 5.86 -16.86
CA SER A 104 -0.24 5.56 -16.38
C SER A 104 -0.17 5.54 -14.85
N VAL A 105 0.94 5.02 -14.32
CA VAL A 105 1.20 5.01 -12.88
C VAL A 105 1.32 6.44 -12.35
N GLU A 106 1.98 7.29 -13.12
CA GLU A 106 2.17 8.71 -12.82
C GLU A 106 0.84 9.47 -12.80
N GLU A 107 -0.02 9.27 -13.79
CA GLU A 107 -1.35 9.91 -13.83
C GLU A 107 -2.21 9.49 -12.62
N ALA A 108 -2.24 8.20 -12.29
CA ALA A 108 -2.94 7.70 -11.11
C ALA A 108 -2.39 8.35 -9.82
N LEU A 109 -1.06 8.47 -9.69
CA LEU A 109 -0.43 9.13 -8.55
C LEU A 109 -0.83 10.61 -8.42
N HIS A 110 -0.85 11.35 -9.52
CA HIS A 110 -1.29 12.74 -9.52
C HIS A 110 -2.77 12.86 -9.15
N ARG A 111 -3.63 12.00 -9.72
CA ARG A 111 -5.06 11.98 -9.44
C ARG A 111 -5.34 11.67 -7.97
N GLU A 112 -4.82 10.56 -7.45
CA GLU A 112 -5.07 10.11 -6.07
C GLU A 112 -4.64 11.17 -5.04
N VAL A 113 -3.48 11.80 -5.22
CA VAL A 113 -3.03 12.88 -4.32
C VAL A 113 -3.94 14.12 -4.42
N ALA A 114 -4.41 14.46 -5.62
CA ALA A 114 -5.33 15.58 -5.80
C ALA A 114 -6.73 15.28 -5.21
N GLU A 115 -7.24 14.07 -5.40
CA GLU A 115 -8.57 13.64 -4.92
C GLU A 115 -8.60 13.49 -3.39
N GLU A 116 -7.66 12.74 -2.81
CA GLU A 116 -7.70 12.39 -1.39
C GLU A 116 -7.34 13.58 -0.47
N VAL A 117 -6.39 14.42 -0.90
CA VAL A 117 -5.79 15.46 -0.03
C VAL A 117 -5.68 16.84 -0.67
N GLY A 118 -6.08 17.01 -1.93
CA GLY A 118 -6.13 18.32 -2.60
C GLY A 118 -4.76 18.93 -2.93
N LEU A 119 -3.69 18.12 -3.00
CA LEU A 119 -2.34 18.62 -3.26
C LEU A 119 -1.92 18.39 -4.71
N GLU A 120 -1.06 19.28 -5.23
CA GLU A 120 -0.47 19.19 -6.57
C GLU A 120 0.98 18.68 -6.46
N VAL A 121 1.23 17.50 -7.04
CA VAL A 121 2.55 16.88 -7.07
C VAL A 121 3.44 17.57 -8.11
N GLU A 122 4.67 17.94 -7.71
CA GLU A 122 5.68 18.54 -8.59
C GLU A 122 6.65 17.53 -9.18
N ASN A 123 7.07 16.54 -8.38
CA ASN A 123 8.00 15.49 -8.82
C ASN A 123 7.59 14.14 -8.25
N LEU A 124 7.84 13.09 -9.05
CA LEU A 124 7.66 11.70 -8.67
C LEU A 124 8.98 10.93 -8.80
N GLN A 125 9.24 10.04 -7.84
CA GLN A 125 10.38 9.13 -7.88
C GLN A 125 9.94 7.73 -7.48
N TYR A 126 10.09 6.79 -8.41
CA TYR A 126 9.84 5.37 -8.12
C TYR A 126 10.79 4.85 -7.03
N SER A 127 10.24 4.08 -6.09
CA SER A 127 10.96 3.42 -5.00
C SER A 127 10.98 1.91 -5.18
N GLY A 128 9.81 1.28 -5.35
CA GLY A 128 9.71 -0.17 -5.31
C GLY A 128 8.32 -0.70 -5.64
N SER A 129 8.15 -2.01 -5.50
CA SER A 129 6.85 -2.65 -5.67
C SER A 129 6.65 -3.79 -4.68
N GLN A 130 5.39 -4.10 -4.39
CA GLN A 130 5.02 -5.18 -3.48
C GLN A 130 3.72 -5.84 -3.92
N HIS A 131 3.68 -7.17 -3.94
CA HIS A 131 2.41 -7.89 -4.01
C HIS A 131 1.69 -7.79 -2.67
N TRP A 132 0.46 -7.32 -2.69
CA TRP A 132 -0.38 -7.20 -1.51
C TRP A 132 -1.60 -8.13 -1.63
N PRO A 133 -1.71 -9.19 -0.82
CA PRO A 133 -2.69 -10.26 -1.04
C PRO A 133 -4.10 -9.95 -0.49
N PHE A 134 -4.36 -8.76 0.06
CA PHE A 134 -5.63 -8.45 0.75
C PHE A 134 -6.25 -7.10 0.35
N PRO A 135 -7.60 -6.98 0.28
CA PRO A 135 -8.58 -8.07 0.16
C PRO A 135 -8.56 -8.65 -1.26
N GLN A 136 -8.48 -7.77 -2.26
CA GLN A 136 -8.22 -8.09 -3.65
C GLN A 136 -6.69 -8.21 -3.80
N SER A 137 -6.24 -9.23 -4.53
CA SER A 137 -4.82 -9.39 -4.85
C SER A 137 -4.38 -8.16 -5.63
N SER A 138 -3.48 -7.36 -5.07
CA SER A 138 -3.03 -6.09 -5.64
C SER A 138 -1.53 -6.09 -5.90
N PHE A 139 -1.11 -5.34 -6.91
CA PHE A 139 0.29 -5.07 -7.20
C PHE A 139 0.56 -3.60 -6.89
N MET A 140 1.21 -3.36 -5.75
CA MET A 140 1.51 -2.03 -5.23
C MET A 140 2.75 -1.47 -5.92
N LEU A 141 2.66 -0.26 -6.46
CA LEU A 141 3.74 0.49 -7.09
C LEU A 141 4.03 1.73 -6.24
N ALA A 142 5.21 1.76 -5.63
CA ALA A 142 5.56 2.72 -4.61
C ALA A 142 6.43 3.85 -5.15
N CYS A 143 6.02 5.08 -4.87
CA CYS A 143 6.72 6.30 -5.26
C CYS A 143 6.88 7.25 -4.07
N HIS A 144 7.92 8.07 -4.13
CA HIS A 144 8.01 9.32 -3.38
C HIS A 144 7.48 10.45 -4.25
N ALA A 145 6.81 11.41 -3.63
CA ALA A 145 6.34 12.62 -4.29
C ALA A 145 6.79 13.86 -3.52
N THR A 146 7.08 14.94 -4.24
CA THR A 146 7.27 16.26 -3.63
C THR A 146 6.16 17.21 -4.05
N VAL A 147 5.76 18.09 -3.13
CA VAL A 147 4.82 19.19 -3.39
C VAL A 147 5.49 20.52 -3.08
N ASN A 148 4.89 21.60 -3.58
CA ASN A 148 5.33 22.95 -3.27
C ASN A 148 5.22 23.25 -1.75
N PRO A 149 6.32 23.62 -1.07
CA PRO A 149 6.27 23.91 0.38
C PRO A 149 5.34 25.07 0.76
N ASP A 150 5.10 26.00 -0.16
CA ASP A 150 4.22 27.16 0.05
C ASP A 150 2.72 26.82 -0.18
N LYS A 151 2.41 25.63 -0.72
CA LYS A 151 1.04 25.16 -1.00
C LYS A 151 0.74 23.81 -0.32
N THR A 152 0.92 23.77 1.00
CA THR A 152 0.78 22.54 1.81
C THR A 152 -0.58 22.41 2.52
N GLN A 153 -1.58 23.19 2.12
CA GLN A 153 -2.92 23.10 2.69
C GLN A 153 -3.59 21.79 2.25
N VAL A 154 -3.85 20.91 3.22
CA VAL A 154 -4.52 19.63 3.00
C VAL A 154 -6.03 19.84 2.98
N ASN A 155 -6.69 19.39 1.93
CA ASN A 155 -8.14 19.31 1.83
C ASN A 155 -8.56 17.85 1.71
N ILE A 156 -9.06 17.28 2.80
CA ILE A 156 -9.31 15.84 2.92
C ILE A 156 -10.67 15.50 2.30
N ASP A 157 -10.71 14.54 1.38
CA ASP A 157 -11.96 13.88 1.03
C ASP A 157 -12.41 12.95 2.17
N LYS A 158 -13.42 13.41 2.92
CA LYS A 158 -14.00 12.67 4.05
C LYS A 158 -14.83 11.46 3.65
N ALA A 159 -15.12 11.27 2.35
CA ALA A 159 -15.73 10.04 1.87
C ALA A 159 -14.76 8.85 1.95
N GLU A 160 -13.46 9.10 1.78
CA GLU A 160 -12.43 8.07 1.73
C GLU A 160 -11.51 8.08 2.96
N LEU A 161 -11.06 9.26 3.38
CA LEU A 161 -10.11 9.44 4.47
C LEU A 161 -10.77 9.94 5.74
N GLU A 162 -10.46 9.28 6.85
CA GLU A 162 -10.85 9.75 8.19
C GLU A 162 -10.01 10.96 8.60
N ASP A 163 -8.69 10.89 8.37
CA ASP A 163 -7.75 11.95 8.71
C ASP A 163 -6.48 11.91 7.83
N ALA A 164 -5.85 13.08 7.63
CA ALA A 164 -4.58 13.22 6.92
C ALA A 164 -3.79 14.41 7.49
N ARG A 165 -2.52 14.19 7.84
CA ARG A 165 -1.69 15.16 8.56
C ARG A 165 -0.24 15.10 8.13
N TRP A 166 0.43 16.24 8.24
CA TRP A 166 1.87 16.34 8.05
C TRP A 166 2.60 15.87 9.30
N PHE A 167 3.57 14.97 9.12
CA PHE A 167 4.40 14.41 10.17
C PHE A 167 5.85 14.84 9.98
N THR A 168 6.48 15.25 11.08
CA THR A 168 7.88 15.65 11.15
C THR A 168 8.81 14.45 11.08
N TYR A 169 10.07 14.70 10.73
CA TYR A 169 11.11 13.67 10.75
C TYR A 169 11.20 12.98 12.11
N GLU A 170 11.14 13.75 13.19
CA GLU A 170 11.21 13.24 14.57
C GLU A 170 10.06 12.26 14.85
N GLU A 171 8.81 12.66 14.55
CA GLU A 171 7.62 11.79 14.72
C GLU A 171 7.73 10.49 13.91
N ILE A 172 8.18 10.57 12.66
CA ILE A 172 8.35 9.37 11.82
C ILE A 172 9.43 8.45 12.38
N THR A 173 10.59 8.99 12.77
CA THR A 173 11.68 8.18 13.33
C THR A 173 11.29 7.52 14.65
N GLU A 174 10.53 8.20 15.50
CA GLU A 174 9.99 7.62 16.73
C GLU A 174 9.00 6.48 16.43
N ALA A 175 8.08 6.69 15.47
CA ALA A 175 7.09 5.68 15.09
C ALA A 175 7.74 4.43 14.45
N LEU A 176 8.78 4.61 13.63
CA LEU A 176 9.54 3.51 13.04
C LEU A 176 10.28 2.66 14.09
N GLN A 177 10.68 3.26 15.21
CA GLN A 177 11.36 2.55 16.32
C GLN A 177 10.37 1.86 17.25
N ASN A 178 9.17 2.42 17.42
CA ASN A 178 8.17 2.00 18.41
C ASN A 178 6.95 1.29 17.80
N LEU A 179 7.16 0.42 16.80
CA LEU A 179 6.08 -0.33 16.17
C LEU A 179 5.33 -1.23 17.19
N PRO A 180 3.98 -1.27 17.17
CA PRO A 180 3.21 -2.14 18.04
C PRO A 180 3.55 -3.62 17.78
N ARG A 181 4.02 -4.32 18.80
CA ARG A 181 4.40 -5.75 18.72
C ARG A 181 3.34 -6.70 19.28
N ASP A 182 2.46 -6.21 20.17
CA ASP A 182 1.39 -7.01 20.76
C ASP A 182 0.02 -6.41 20.39
N PRO A 183 -0.79 -7.11 19.58
CA PRO A 183 -2.12 -6.64 19.18
C PRO A 183 -3.13 -6.58 20.34
N ARG A 184 -2.77 -7.03 21.54
CA ARG A 184 -3.62 -6.96 22.75
C ARG A 184 -3.36 -5.71 23.59
N ARG A 185 -2.30 -4.96 23.32
CA ARG A 185 -2.04 -3.67 23.98
C ARG A 185 -2.90 -2.59 23.34
N GLU A 186 -3.25 -1.57 24.13
CA GLU A 186 -3.87 -0.37 23.56
C GLU A 186 -2.95 0.22 22.49
N PRO A 187 -3.48 0.50 21.29
CA PRO A 187 -2.67 1.06 20.23
C PRO A 187 -2.18 2.46 20.63
N PRO A 188 -0.94 2.84 20.26
CA PRO A 188 -0.47 4.19 20.49
C PRO A 188 -1.31 5.18 19.67
N VAL A 189 -1.30 6.45 20.09
CA VAL A 189 -2.01 7.54 19.40
C VAL A 189 -1.60 7.66 17.93
N PHE A 190 -0.35 7.34 17.63
CA PHE A 190 0.22 7.31 16.29
C PHE A 190 1.17 6.12 16.14
N TRP A 191 1.02 5.38 15.05
CA TRP A 191 1.98 4.38 14.60
C TRP A 191 1.86 4.18 13.08
N VAL A 192 2.87 3.53 12.50
CA VAL A 192 2.99 3.31 11.06
C VAL A 192 2.94 1.81 10.72
N PRO A 193 2.71 1.42 9.46
CA PRO A 193 2.63 0.01 9.07
C PRO A 193 3.88 -0.77 9.47
N PRO A 194 3.85 -2.11 9.57
CA PRO A 194 5.00 -2.93 9.95
C PRO A 194 6.16 -2.81 8.95
N SER A 195 7.37 -3.18 9.37
CA SER A 195 8.60 -3.04 8.58
C SER A 195 8.60 -3.73 7.22
N TYR A 196 7.80 -4.78 7.03
CA TYR A 196 7.72 -5.50 5.75
C TYR A 196 6.71 -4.87 4.77
N ALA A 197 5.87 -3.92 5.20
CA ALA A 197 4.93 -3.25 4.32
C ALA A 197 5.65 -2.19 3.48
N ILE A 198 5.30 -2.09 2.19
CA ILE A 198 5.92 -1.13 1.26
C ILE A 198 5.75 0.32 1.73
N ALA A 199 4.65 0.64 2.43
CA ALA A 199 4.44 1.93 3.08
C ALA A 199 5.51 2.25 4.16
N ASN A 200 5.90 1.25 4.96
CA ASN A 200 6.97 1.43 5.94
C ASN A 200 8.34 1.54 5.26
N GLN A 201 8.56 0.80 4.17
CA GLN A 201 9.77 0.97 3.36
C GLN A 201 9.91 2.42 2.85
N LEU A 202 8.84 3.00 2.29
CA LEU A 202 8.84 4.42 1.89
C LEU A 202 9.22 5.34 3.05
N LEU A 203 8.67 5.10 4.26
CA LEU A 203 8.98 5.90 5.44
C LEU A 203 10.45 5.78 5.88
N GLN A 204 11.01 4.57 5.85
CA GLN A 204 12.43 4.35 6.15
C GLN A 204 13.32 5.06 5.13
N GLU A 205 13.01 4.96 3.83
CA GLU A 205 13.75 5.63 2.76
C GLU A 205 13.72 7.16 2.94
N TRP A 206 12.54 7.73 3.19
CA TRP A 206 12.39 9.16 3.42
C TRP A 206 13.17 9.61 4.67
N ALA A 207 13.07 8.89 5.79
CA ALA A 207 13.82 9.22 6.99
C ALA A 207 15.34 9.17 6.73
N ASN A 208 15.83 8.15 6.02
CA ASN A 208 17.25 8.04 5.67
C ASN A 208 17.71 9.22 4.79
N HIS A 209 16.90 9.63 3.80
CA HIS A 209 17.20 10.79 2.95
C HIS A 209 17.24 12.10 3.73
N GLN A 210 16.30 12.31 4.67
CA GLN A 210 16.28 13.47 5.56
C GLN A 210 17.52 13.52 6.45
N GLN A 211 17.92 12.39 7.03
CA GLN A 211 19.11 12.29 7.87
C GLN A 211 20.39 12.64 7.10
N LEU A 212 20.54 12.14 5.88
CA LEU A 212 21.68 12.44 5.00
C LEU A 212 21.72 13.93 4.64
N SER A 213 20.57 14.50 4.28
CA SER A 213 20.44 15.92 3.93
C SER A 213 20.83 16.82 5.11
N ARG A 214 20.36 16.51 6.33
CA ARG A 214 20.71 17.25 7.55
C ARG A 214 22.20 17.20 7.87
N LYS A 215 22.85 16.02 7.71
CA LYS A 215 24.31 15.88 7.90
C LYS A 215 25.10 16.75 6.93
N LEU A 216 24.69 16.81 5.66
CA LEU A 216 25.36 17.63 4.64
C LEU A 216 25.23 19.14 4.91
N HIS A 217 24.08 19.58 5.43
CA HIS A 217 23.85 20.99 5.76
C HIS A 217 24.50 21.43 7.08
N GLY A 218 24.69 20.52 8.04
CA GLY A 218 25.41 20.78 9.29
C GLY A 218 26.94 20.72 9.20
N LEU A 219 27.49 20.40 8.02
CA LEU A 219 28.93 20.37 7.73
C LEU A 219 29.45 21.67 7.08
N LYS A 220 28.63 22.74 7.04
CA LYS A 220 29.00 24.06 6.53
C LYS A 220 29.16 25.07 7.64
#